data_AF-A0A9W7KXY1-F1
#
_entry.id   AF-A0A9W7KXY1-F1
#
_cell.length_a   1.000
_cell.length_b   1.000
_cell.length_c   1.000
_cell.angle_alpha   90.00
_cell.angle_beta   90.00
_cell.angle_gamma   90.00
#
_symmetry.space_group_name_H-M   'P 1'
#
loop_
_entity.id
_entity.type
_entity.pdbx_description
1 polymer ?
#
loop_
_entity_poly.entity_id
_entity_poly.type
_entity_poly.pdbx_seq_one_letter_code
_entity_poly.pdbx_strand_id
1 'polypeptide(L)'
;MTIPDSLQTIGKQVFHECLKLVPSTISLYNNTSEVIAHLRAQQNASVSQVEFMTHHEHDTNEREKAYNQLRDAKRRLDGQGQNKEEK
;
A
#
# COMPACT_ATOMS: atom_id res chain seq x y z
N MET A 1 14.45 6.43 7.20
CA MET A 1 15.45 5.45 7.71
C MET A 1 14.79 4.09 7.74
N THR A 2 15.48 3.04 7.30
CA THR A 2 14.95 1.66 7.24
C THR A 2 15.75 0.78 8.19
N ILE A 3 15.07 0.03 9.07
CA ILE A 3 15.70 -0.97 9.93
C ILE A 3 15.53 -2.31 9.23
N PRO A 4 16.60 -2.95 8.72
CA PRO A 4 16.47 -4.22 8.04
C PRO A 4 16.10 -5.34 9.03
N ASP A 5 15.32 -6.31 8.57
CA ASP A 5 14.91 -7.47 9.38
C ASP A 5 16.10 -8.38 9.74
N SER A 6 17.17 -8.35 8.94
CA SER A 6 18.42 -9.07 9.19
C SER A 6 19.25 -8.46 10.34
N LEU A 7 18.87 -7.30 10.88
CA LEU A 7 19.59 -6.66 11.96
C LEU A 7 19.42 -7.44 13.28
N GLN A 8 20.47 -8.15 13.70
CA GLN A 8 20.47 -8.98 14.92
C GLN A 8 21.06 -8.25 16.14
N THR A 9 22.01 -7.34 15.92
CA THR A 9 22.75 -6.68 16.99
C THR A 9 22.93 -5.20 16.70
N ILE A 10 22.87 -4.40 17.76
CA ILE A 10 23.01 -2.94 17.71
C ILE A 10 23.89 -2.52 18.88
N GLY A 11 24.82 -1.59 18.61
CA GLY A 11 25.68 -1.02 19.63
C GLY A 11 24.91 -0.19 20.65
N LYS A 12 25.42 -0.15 21.88
CA LYS A 12 24.92 0.75 22.92
C LYS A 12 24.98 2.20 22.41
N GLN A 13 23.94 3.00 22.66
CA GLN A 13 23.89 4.42 22.31
C GLN A 13 24.02 4.76 20.81
N VAL A 14 23.76 3.81 19.90
CA VAL A 14 23.84 4.08 18.45
C VAL A 14 22.96 5.25 17.98
N PHE A 15 21.90 5.56 18.74
CA PHE A 15 20.95 6.64 18.44
C PHE A 15 21.10 7.85 19.36
N HIS A 16 22.15 7.94 20.19
CA HIS A 16 22.29 8.96 21.23
C HIS A 16 22.05 10.40 20.73
N GLU A 17 22.60 10.76 19.58
CA GLU A 17 22.48 12.12 19.02
C GLU A 17 21.32 12.28 18.04
N CYS A 18 20.53 11.23 17.82
CA CYS A 18 19.42 11.24 16.89
C CYS A 18 18.15 11.79 17.54
N LEU A 19 18.21 13.01 18.10
CA LEU A 19 17.16 13.61 18.94
C LEU A 19 15.80 13.78 18.26
N LYS A 20 15.74 13.73 16.93
CA LYS A 20 14.50 13.83 16.13
C LYS A 20 13.98 12.47 15.64
N LEU A 21 14.66 11.37 15.99
CA LEU A 21 14.37 10.04 15.45
C LEU A 21 13.11 9.42 16.06
N VAL A 22 12.84 9.74 17.32
CA VAL A 22 11.70 9.23 18.11
C VAL A 22 11.08 10.37 18.92
N PRO A 23 9.84 10.22 19.38
CA PRO A 23 9.23 11.14 20.33
C PRO A 23 10.09 11.32 21.59
N SER A 24 10.03 12.49 22.21
CA SER A 24 10.81 12.83 23.42
C SER A 24 10.53 11.93 24.62
N THR A 25 9.45 11.14 24.58
CA THR A 25 9.11 10.15 25.59
C THR A 25 10.00 8.91 25.54
N ILE A 26 10.67 8.64 24.42
CA ILE A 26 11.55 7.48 24.23
C ILE A 26 12.99 7.90 24.49
N SER A 27 13.63 7.32 25.51
CA SER A 27 15.02 7.63 25.85
C SER A 27 16.00 6.95 24.89
N LEU A 28 16.74 7.74 24.11
CA LEU A 28 17.75 7.25 23.16
C LEU A 28 19.00 6.65 23.81
N TYR A 29 19.21 6.88 25.11
CA TYR A 29 20.44 6.49 25.80
C TYR A 29 20.48 5.00 26.17
N ASN A 30 19.34 4.45 26.59
CA ASN A 30 19.27 3.10 27.14
C ASN A 30 18.15 2.23 26.53
N ASN A 31 17.25 2.79 25.70
CA ASN A 31 16.08 2.06 25.21
C ASN A 31 16.20 1.71 23.72
N THR A 32 17.32 1.15 23.27
CA THR A 32 17.54 0.77 21.87
C THR A 32 16.42 -0.10 21.30
N SER A 33 15.89 -1.04 22.08
CA SER A 33 14.78 -1.92 21.66
C SER A 33 13.47 -1.15 21.40
N GLU A 34 13.17 -0.14 22.21
CA GLU A 34 11.98 0.69 22.08
C GLU A 34 12.08 1.61 20.85
N VAL A 35 13.28 2.16 20.61
CA VAL A 35 13.59 2.94 19.40
C VAL A 35 13.40 2.09 18.14
N ILE A 36 13.92 0.86 18.14
CA ILE A 36 13.79 -0.07 17.01
C ILE A 36 12.33 -0.44 16.76
N ALA A 37 11.57 -0.73 17.81
CA ALA A 37 10.16 -1.05 17.70
C ALA A 37 9.38 0.13 17.10
N HIS A 38 9.67 1.37 17.54
CA HIS A 38 9.05 2.57 17.00
C HIS A 38 9.35 2.76 15.50
N LEU A 39 10.61 2.62 15.10
CA LEU A 39 11.03 2.78 13.72
C LEU A 39 10.40 1.73 12.79
N ARG A 40 10.33 0.47 13.24
CA ARG A 40 9.65 -0.61 12.49
C ARG A 40 8.15 -0.35 12.38
N ALA A 41 7.51 0.11 13.45
CA ALA A 41 6.08 0.46 13.42
C ALA A 41 5.79 1.58 12.41
N GLN A 42 6.64 2.61 12.35
CA GLN A 42 6.51 3.68 11.35
C GLN A 42 6.68 3.15 9.91
N GLN A 43 7.69 2.30 9.68
CA GLN A 43 7.94 1.68 8.37
C GLN A 43 6.72 0.87 7.91
N ASN A 44 6.16 0.04 8.80
CA ASN A 44 5.02 -0.80 8.47
C ASN A 44 3.75 0.01 8.25
N ALA A 45 3.54 1.10 9.00
CA ALA A 45 2.40 2.00 8.79
C ALA A 45 2.41 2.64 7.40
N SER A 46 3.60 2.99 6.87
CA SER A 46 3.74 3.50 5.51
C SER A 46 3.48 2.42 4.46
N VAL A 47 3.93 1.19 4.70
CA VAL A 47 3.71 0.06 3.77
C VAL A 47 2.22 -0.30 3.67
N SER A 48 1.51 -0.41 4.79
CA SER A 48 0.09 -0.76 4.78
C SER A 48 -0.80 0.26 4.07
N GLN A 49 -0.45 1.55 4.08
CA GLN A 49 -1.17 2.55 3.29
C GLN A 49 -0.98 2.33 1.78
N VAL A 50 0.25 2.03 1.35
CA VAL A 50 0.56 1.77 -0.07
C VAL A 50 -0.12 0.49 -0.55
N GLU A 51 -0.13 -0.57 0.26
CA GLU A 51 -0.84 -1.81 -0.04
C GLU A 51 -2.35 -1.59 -0.16
N PHE A 52 -2.95 -0.82 0.77
CA PHE A 52 -4.37 -0.50 0.71
C PHE A 52 -4.75 0.30 -0.53
N MET A 53 -3.94 1.30 -0.91
CA MET A 53 -4.16 2.09 -2.13
C MET A 53 -4.04 1.24 -3.40
N THR A 54 -3.04 0.36 -3.48
CA THR A 54 -2.82 -0.48 -4.67
C THR A 54 -3.90 -1.55 -4.85
N HIS A 55 -4.39 -2.15 -3.77
CA HIS A 55 -5.53 -3.09 -3.85
C HIS A 55 -6.82 -2.39 -4.28
N HIS A 56 -7.09 -1.20 -3.74
CA HIS A 56 -8.25 -0.41 -4.15
C HIS A 56 -8.19 -0.01 -5.63
N GLU A 57 -7.02 0.42 -6.12
CA GLU A 57 -6.83 0.74 -7.54
C GLU A 57 -7.06 -0.48 -8.44
N HIS A 58 -6.54 -1.65 -8.06
CA HIS A 58 -6.74 -2.89 -8.81
C HIS A 58 -8.23 -3.25 -8.93
N ASP A 59 -8.97 -3.24 -7.81
CA ASP A 59 -10.40 -3.55 -7.79
C ASP A 59 -11.22 -2.56 -8.64
N THR A 60 -10.87 -1.27 -8.60
CA THR A 60 -11.54 -0.27 -9.45
C THR A 60 -11.29 -0.50 -10.94
N ASN A 61 -10.07 -0.86 -11.31
CA ASN A 61 -9.70 -1.13 -12.70
C ASN A 61 -10.38 -2.40 -13.24
N GLU A 62 -10.48 -3.46 -12.44
CA GLU A 62 -11.20 -4.67 -12.84
C GLU A 62 -12.70 -4.42 -13.01
N ARG A 63 -13.30 -3.65 -12.10
CA ARG A 63 -14.72 -3.28 -12.19
C ARG A 63 -15.01 -2.43 -13.44
N GLU A 64 -14.16 -1.46 -13.74
CA GLU A 64 -14.29 -0.62 -14.93
C GLU A 64 -14.14 -1.44 -16.23
N LYS A 65 -13.16 -2.35 -16.27
CA LYS A 65 -12.96 -3.27 -17.40
C LYS A 65 -14.19 -4.15 -17.63
N ALA A 66 -14.78 -4.71 -16.57
CA ALA A 66 -16.00 -5.52 -16.68
C ALA A 66 -17.20 -4.71 -17.19
N TYR A 67 -17.38 -3.47 -16.70
CA TYR A 67 -18.44 -2.57 -17.16
C TYR A 67 -18.31 -2.23 -18.65
N ASN A 68 -17.09 -1.92 -19.10
CA ASN A 68 -16.83 -1.61 -20.51
C ASN A 68 -17.07 -2.81 -21.42
N GLN A 69 -16.71 -4.03 -21.00
CA GLN A 69 -17.01 -5.25 -21.74
C GLN A 69 -18.52 -5.52 -21.89
N LEU A 70 -19.30 -5.32 -20.83
CA LEU A 70 -20.75 -5.46 -20.86
C LEU A 70 -21.42 -4.43 -21.78
N ARG A 71 -20.94 -3.18 -21.72
CA ARG A 71 -21.40 -2.10 -22.62
C ARG A 71 -21.16 -2.45 -24.08
N ASP A 72 -20.00 -3.02 -24.40
CA ASP A 72 -19.64 -3.42 -25.76
C ASP A 72 -20.45 -4.62 -26.25
N ALA A 73 -20.67 -5.61 -25.39
CA ALA A 73 -21.53 -6.74 -25.68
C ALA A 73 -22.96 -6.29 -26.00
N LYS A 74 -23.51 -5.33 -25.22
CA LYS A 74 -24.83 -4.77 -25.45
C LYS A 74 -24.94 -4.04 -26.80
N ARG A 75 -23.95 -3.21 -27.16
CA ARG A 75 -23.90 -2.52 -28.47
C ARG A 75 -23.92 -3.50 -29.66
N ARG A 76 -23.26 -4.66 -29.52
CA ARG A 76 -23.24 -5.70 -30.56
C ARG A 76 -24.60 -6.38 -30.73
N LEU A 77 -25.31 -6.61 -29.62
CA LEU A 77 -26.66 -7.20 -29.65
C LEU A 77 -27.67 -6.23 -30.24
N ASP A 78 -27.63 -4.96 -29.84
CA ASP A 78 -28.56 -3.93 -30.35
C ASP A 78 -28.31 -3.64 -31.85
N GLY A 79 -27.06 -3.72 -32.31
CA GLY A 79 -26.69 -3.57 -33.73
C GLY A 79 -27.04 -4.77 -34.63
N GLN A 80 -27.41 -5.93 -34.06
CA GLN A 80 -27.84 -7.12 -34.82
C GLN A 80 -29.35 -7.17 -35.07
N GLY A 81 -30.13 -6.25 -34.51
CA GLY A 81 -31.59 -6.18 -34.64
C GLY A 81 -32.13 -5.53 -35.92
N GLN A 82 -31.29 -4.94 -36.77
CA GLN A 82 -31.75 -4.17 -37.95
C GLN A 82 -31.64 -4.89 -39.30
N ASN A 83 -31.23 -6.17 -39.35
CA ASN A 83 -31.05 -6.92 -40.61
C ASN A 83 -31.98 -8.15 -40.75
N LYS A 84 -33.24 -8.06 -40.31
CA LYS A 84 -34.25 -9.10 -40.55
C LYS A 84 -35.64 -8.52 -40.82
N GLU A 85 -35.76 -7.64 -41.81
CA GLU A 85 -37.07 -7.32 -42.40
C GLU A 85 -36.88 -6.82 -43.83
N GLU A 86 -36.53 -7.74 -44.74
CA GLU A 86 -36.77 -7.55 -46.18
C GLU A 86 -36.86 -8.95 -46.80
N LYS A 87 -38.10 -9.42 -46.97
CA LYS A 87 -38.44 -10.57 -47.79
C LYS A 87 -39.73 -10.27 -48.55
#